data_AF-A0A243PC58-F1
#
_entry.id   AF-A0A243PC58-F1
#
_cell.length_a   1.000
_cell.length_b   1.000
_cell.length_c   1.000
_cell.angle_alpha   90.00
_cell.angle_beta   90.00
_cell.angle_gamma   90.00
#
_symmetry.space_group_name_H-M   'P 1'
#
loop_
_entity.id
_entity.type
_entity.pdbx_description
1 polymer ?
#
loop_
_entity_poly.entity_id
_entity_poly.type
_entity_poly.pdbx_seq_one_letter_code
_entity_poly.pdbx_strand_id
1 'polypeptide(L)'
;MCLQNLADDDRCCARIDRYLDTVDLQMIAEPIGPGGSEEAARIRQVVAGMEPLTRGILILVVGRKMSVAEVSRRFGMREERVCRHYRAAVGEVAARCEANGVR
;
A
#
# COMPACT_ATOMS: atom_id res chain seq x y z
N MET A 1 -4.97 -1.99 23.95
CA MET A 1 -4.12 -1.76 22.76
C MET A 1 -2.69 -2.02 23.17
N CYS A 2 -2.01 -3.00 22.58
CA CYS A 2 -0.65 -3.38 22.97
C CYS A 2 0.39 -2.46 22.33
N LEU A 3 1.36 -1.97 23.10
CA LEU A 3 2.43 -1.05 22.68
C LEU A 3 3.23 -1.52 21.45
N GLN A 4 3.31 -2.84 21.24
CA GLN A 4 3.97 -3.42 20.05
C GLN A 4 3.27 -3.02 18.75
N ASN A 5 1.94 -2.98 18.72
CA ASN A 5 1.22 -2.54 17.52
C ASN A 5 1.51 -1.08 17.20
N LEU A 6 1.66 -0.23 18.22
CA LEU A 6 1.97 1.19 18.04
C LEU A 6 3.38 1.38 17.48
N ALA A 7 4.36 0.63 17.97
CA ALA A 7 5.72 0.66 17.45
C ALA A 7 5.82 0.14 15.99
N ASP A 8 5.04 -0.90 15.65
CA ASP A 8 4.90 -1.38 14.27
C ASP A 8 4.17 -0.37 13.37
N ASP A 9 3.24 0.39 13.94
CA ASP A 9 2.55 1.50 13.27
C ASP A 9 3.52 2.64 12.95
N ASP A 10 4.27 3.15 13.93
CA ASP A 10 5.27 4.21 13.72
C ASP A 10 6.35 3.78 12.71
N ARG A 11 6.83 2.53 12.81
CA ARG A 11 7.79 1.97 11.86
C ARG A 11 7.20 1.87 10.45
N CYS A 12 5.93 1.56 10.33
CA CYS A 12 5.24 1.52 9.04
C CYS A 12 5.17 2.91 8.43
N CYS A 13 4.79 3.92 9.22
CA CYS A 13 4.64 5.26 8.73
C CYS A 13 6.00 5.83 8.26
N ALA A 14 7.08 5.62 9.03
CA ALA A 14 8.44 5.97 8.61
C ALA A 14 8.93 5.22 7.35
N ARG A 15 8.49 3.98 7.13
CA ARG A 15 8.79 3.22 5.91
C ARG A 15 8.07 3.79 4.69
N ILE A 16 6.82 4.24 4.86
CA ILE A 16 6.07 4.88 3.79
C ILE A 16 6.74 6.19 3.41
N ASP A 17 7.10 7.03 4.38
CA ASP A 17 7.76 8.30 4.09
C ASP A 17 9.08 8.10 3.32
N ARG A 18 9.91 7.13 3.75
CA ARG A 18 11.12 6.76 2.99
C ARG A 18 10.83 6.24 1.59
N TYR A 19 9.75 5.47 1.40
CA TYR A 19 9.33 5.03 0.07
C TYR A 19 8.95 6.23 -0.81
N LEU A 20 8.23 7.20 -0.25
CA LEU A 20 7.81 8.40 -0.97
C LEU A 20 9.00 9.28 -1.37
N ASP A 21 10.03 9.36 -0.51
CA ASP A 21 11.27 10.09 -0.78
C ASP A 21 12.14 9.43 -1.86
N THR A 22 12.08 8.09 -1.99
CA THR A 22 12.99 7.32 -2.85
C THR A 22 12.41 7.02 -4.22
N VAL A 23 11.10 6.90 -4.34
CA VAL A 23 10.47 6.60 -5.62
C VAL A 23 10.22 7.89 -6.37
N ASP A 24 10.63 7.97 -7.63
CA ASP A 24 10.39 9.12 -8.51
C ASP A 24 9.00 9.05 -9.16
N LEU A 25 8.34 10.19 -9.44
CA LEU A 25 6.93 10.18 -9.91
C LEU A 25 6.79 9.50 -11.28
N GLN A 26 7.85 9.56 -12.09
CA GLN A 26 7.90 8.93 -13.41
C GLN A 26 8.05 7.40 -13.33
N MET A 27 8.58 6.84 -12.24
CA MET A 27 8.72 5.38 -12.07
C MET A 27 7.38 4.69 -11.76
N ILE A 28 6.40 5.41 -11.21
CA ILE A 28 5.04 4.89 -10.96
C ILE A 28 4.11 5.18 -12.15
N ALA A 29 4.65 5.74 -13.24
CA ALA A 29 3.86 6.16 -14.40
C ALA A 29 3.50 5.01 -15.35
N GLU A 30 3.73 3.74 -15.01
CA GLU A 30 2.93 2.69 -15.64
C GLU A 30 1.53 2.77 -15.04
N PRO A 31 0.51 3.13 -15.85
CA PRO A 31 -0.84 3.18 -15.34
C PRO A 31 -1.17 1.80 -14.77
N ILE A 32 -1.89 1.78 -13.64
CA ILE A 32 -2.73 0.63 -13.32
C ILE A 32 -3.84 0.58 -14.39
N GLY A 33 -3.48 0.18 -15.61
CA GLY A 33 -4.27 0.16 -16.82
C GLY A 33 -4.11 -1.19 -17.53
N PRO A 34 -4.78 -1.41 -18.67
CA PRO A 34 -4.79 -2.71 -19.35
C PRO A 34 -3.43 -3.13 -19.94
N GLY A 35 -2.47 -2.21 -20.05
CA GLY A 35 -1.07 -2.49 -20.38
C GLY A 35 -0.24 -2.72 -19.11
N GLY A 36 0.60 -3.76 -19.12
CA GLY A 36 1.53 -4.07 -18.04
C GLY A 36 1.94 -5.54 -18.10
N SER A 37 3.05 -5.87 -17.44
CA SER A 37 3.51 -7.26 -17.30
C SER A 37 2.41 -8.16 -16.72
N GLU A 38 2.52 -9.48 -16.94
CA GLU A 38 1.61 -10.46 -16.33
C GLU A 38 1.57 -10.31 -14.80
N GLU A 39 2.68 -9.91 -14.20
CA GLU A 39 2.78 -9.61 -12.78
C GLU A 39 1.98 -8.37 -12.37
N ALA A 40 2.03 -7.28 -13.15
CA ALA A 40 1.20 -6.11 -12.92
C ALA A 40 -0.30 -6.45 -13.05
N ALA A 41 -0.68 -7.33 -13.98
CA ALA A 41 -2.05 -7.81 -14.11
C ALA A 41 -2.50 -8.63 -12.89
N ARG A 42 -1.62 -9.48 -12.34
CA ARG A 42 -1.90 -10.23 -11.11
C ARG A 42 -2.05 -9.32 -9.90
N ILE A 43 -1.16 -8.33 -9.74
CA ILE A 43 -1.28 -7.34 -8.66
C ILE A 43 -2.61 -6.60 -8.76
N ARG A 44 -3.03 -6.19 -9.97
CA ARG A 44 -4.35 -5.58 -10.19
C ARG A 44 -5.51 -6.45 -9.73
N GLN A 45 -5.44 -7.76 -9.97
CA GLN A 45 -6.49 -8.69 -9.52
C GLN A 45 -6.56 -8.78 -8.00
N VAL A 46 -5.41 -8.84 -7.32
CA VAL A 46 -5.36 -8.84 -5.85
C VAL A 46 -5.96 -7.54 -5.31
N VAL A 47 -5.49 -6.40 -5.82
CA VAL A 47 -5.96 -5.08 -5.40
C VAL A 47 -7.46 -4.91 -5.66
N ALA A 48 -7.99 -5.48 -6.74
CA ALA A 48 -9.42 -5.43 -7.04
C ALA A 48 -10.28 -6.18 -6.00
N GLY A 49 -9.76 -7.28 -5.43
CA GLY A 49 -10.43 -8.09 -4.42
C GLY A 49 -10.35 -7.56 -2.99
N MET A 50 -9.51 -6.55 -2.72
CA MET A 50 -9.35 -5.97 -1.39
C MET A 50 -10.61 -5.21 -0.92
N GLU A 51 -10.76 -5.13 0.41
CA GLU A 51 -11.76 -4.25 1.05
C GLU A 51 -11.61 -2.81 0.50
N PRO A 52 -12.72 -2.09 0.18
CA PRO A 52 -12.66 -0.77 -0.44
C PRO A 52 -11.77 0.25 0.29
N LEU A 53 -11.74 0.24 1.62
CA LEU A 53 -10.92 1.15 2.41
C LEU A 53 -9.43 0.81 2.28
N THR A 54 -9.07 -0.46 2.45
CA THR A 54 -7.72 -1.00 2.29
C THR A 54 -7.17 -0.73 0.89
N ARG A 55 -7.98 -1.01 -0.14
CA ARG A 55 -7.68 -0.69 -1.54
C ARG A 55 -7.45 0.80 -1.76
N GLY A 56 -8.35 1.64 -1.23
CA GLY A 56 -8.27 3.09 -1.36
C GLY A 56 -6.99 3.65 -0.76
N ILE A 57 -6.62 3.19 0.44
CA ILE A 57 -5.38 3.59 1.11
C ILE A 57 -4.16 3.20 0.27
N LEU A 58 -4.09 1.95 -0.22
CA LEU A 58 -2.98 1.50 -1.06
C LEU A 58 -2.83 2.36 -2.32
N ILE A 59 -3.93 2.65 -3.03
CA ILE A 59 -3.93 3.49 -4.24
C ILE A 59 -3.45 4.91 -3.95
N LEU A 60 -3.85 5.50 -2.81
CA LEU A 60 -3.45 6.85 -2.47
C LEU A 60 -1.97 6.94 -2.07
N VAL A 61 -1.48 5.98 -1.28
CA VAL A 61 -0.06 5.94 -0.87
C VAL A 61 0.85 5.62 -2.06
N VAL A 62 0.55 4.55 -2.80
CA VAL A 62 1.44 4.07 -3.88
C VAL A 62 1.19 4.84 -5.17
N GLY A 63 -0.07 4.93 -5.60
CA GLY A 63 -0.43 5.52 -6.90
C GLY A 63 -0.50 7.05 -6.90
N ARG A 64 -0.70 7.68 -5.74
CA ARG A 64 -0.77 9.16 -5.63
C ARG A 64 0.26 9.76 -4.70
N LYS A 65 1.17 8.95 -4.14
CA LYS A 65 2.24 9.39 -3.24
C LYS A 65 1.78 10.22 -2.04
N MET A 66 0.59 9.93 -1.53
CA MET A 66 0.11 10.59 -0.32
C MET A 66 0.82 10.00 0.90
N SER A 67 1.34 10.88 1.74
CA SER A 67 1.83 10.54 3.08
C SER A 67 0.72 9.96 3.95
N VAL A 68 1.10 9.26 5.01
CA VAL A 68 0.15 8.73 6.00
C VAL A 68 -0.72 9.84 6.58
N ALA A 69 -0.12 11.00 6.87
CA ALA A 69 -0.81 12.16 7.40
C ALA A 69 -1.86 12.72 6.42
N GLU A 70 -1.56 12.76 5.12
CA GLU A 70 -2.53 13.19 4.10
C GLU A 70 -3.69 12.21 3.96
N VAL A 71 -3.42 10.91 3.97
CA VAL A 71 -4.45 9.86 3.91
C VAL A 71 -5.33 9.87 5.17
N SER A 72 -4.70 10.04 6.34
CA SER A 72 -5.35 10.21 7.64
C SER A 72 -6.36 11.36 7.61
N ARG A 73 -5.92 12.54 7.16
CA ARG A 73 -6.80 13.72 6.99
C ARG A 73 -7.92 13.46 5.99
N ARG A 74 -7.63 12.81 4.87
CA ARG A 74 -8.61 12.55 3.79
C ARG A 74 -9.77 11.65 4.24
N PHE A 75 -9.49 10.65 5.07
CA PHE A 75 -10.51 9.72 5.55
C PHE A 75 -11.01 10.03 6.97
N GLY A 76 -10.48 11.05 7.63
CA GLY A 76 -10.85 11.38 9.00
C GLY A 76 -10.54 10.25 10.00
N MET A 77 -9.43 9.54 9.80
CA MET A 77 -9.03 8.44 10.67
C MET A 77 -7.62 8.65 11.21
N ARG A 78 -7.28 8.00 12.33
CA ARG A 78 -5.93 8.10 12.90
C ARG A 78 -4.88 7.40 12.02
N GLU A 79 -3.64 7.90 12.07
CA GLU A 79 -2.52 7.40 11.27
C GLU A 79 -2.22 5.92 11.55
N GLU A 80 -2.39 5.44 12.78
CA GLU A 80 -2.20 4.03 13.13
C GLU A 80 -3.21 3.13 12.41
N ARG A 81 -4.42 3.65 12.14
CA ARG A 81 -5.43 2.91 11.38
C ARG A 81 -5.05 2.87 9.89
N VAL A 82 -4.51 3.96 9.35
CA VAL A 82 -3.97 3.99 7.98
C VAL A 82 -2.84 2.98 7.82
N CYS A 83 -1.86 3.02 8.74
CA CYS A 83 -0.69 2.14 8.71
C CYS A 83 -1.10 0.64 8.88
N ARG A 84 -2.16 0.32 9.63
CA ARG A 84 -2.73 -1.04 9.68
C ARG A 84 -3.35 -1.52 8.36
N HIS A 85 -4.22 -0.71 7.75
CA HIS A 85 -4.81 -1.07 6.45
C HIS A 85 -3.74 -1.17 5.36
N TYR A 86 -2.75 -0.28 5.36
CA TYR A 86 -1.65 -0.35 4.42
C TYR A 86 -0.84 -1.65 4.58
N ARG A 87 -0.49 -2.06 5.81
CA ARG A 87 0.18 -3.35 6.04
C ARG A 87 -0.64 -4.53 5.57
N ALA A 88 -1.95 -4.55 5.81
CA ALA A 88 -2.83 -5.60 5.32
C ALA A 88 -2.78 -5.68 3.79
N ALA A 89 -2.89 -4.53 3.11
CA ALA A 89 -2.82 -4.46 1.66
C ALA A 89 -1.49 -4.99 1.10
N VAL A 90 -0.36 -4.54 1.66
CA VAL A 90 0.97 -5.02 1.23
C VAL A 90 1.15 -6.50 1.53
N GLY A 91 0.65 -6.98 2.67
CA GLY A 91 0.68 -8.40 3.04
C GLY A 91 -0.09 -9.28 2.06
N GLU A 92 -1.27 -8.86 1.62
CA GLU A 92 -2.07 -9.57 0.61
C GLU A 92 -1.37 -9.61 -0.76
N VAL A 93 -0.76 -8.51 -1.20
CA VAL A 93 0.03 -8.47 -2.44
C VAL A 93 1.25 -9.38 -2.34
N ALA A 94 2.00 -9.29 -1.24
CA ALA A 94 3.20 -10.09 -1.01
C ALA A 94 2.89 -11.60 -0.97
N ALA A 95 1.86 -12.00 -0.21
CA ALA A 95 1.43 -13.40 -0.13
C ALA A 95 1.06 -13.97 -1.50
N ARG A 96 0.47 -13.15 -2.37
CA ARG A 96 0.16 -13.58 -3.74
C ARG A 96 1.40 -13.67 -4.63
N CYS A 97 2.37 -12.75 -4.49
CA CYS A 97 3.65 -12.84 -5.18
C CYS A 97 4.43 -14.10 -4.77
N GLU A 98 4.48 -14.43 -3.48
CA GLU A 98 5.14 -15.63 -2.96
C GLU A 98 4.44 -16.93 -3.42
N ALA A 99 3.10 -16.96 -3.43
CA ALA A 99 2.35 -18.12 -3.91
C ALA A 99 2.58 -18.44 -5.40
N ASN A 100 3.05 -17.48 -6.20
CA ASN A 100 3.41 -17.69 -7.60
C ASN A 100 4.91 -17.96 -7.79
N GLY A 101 5.72 -17.91 -6.72
CA GLY A 101 7.15 -18.20 -6.70
C GLY A 101 7.48 -19.68 -6.46
N VAL A 102 6.63 -20.60 -6.93
CA VAL A 102 6.98 -22.04 -6.96
C VAL A 102 7.89 -22.28 -8.16
N ARG A 103 9.20 -22.20 -7.89
CA ARG A 103 10.38 -22.70 -8.64
C ARG A 103 10.36 -22.62 -10.17
#